data_AF-A0A349MAN8-F1
#
_entry.id   AF-A0A349MAN8-F1
#
_cell.length_a   1.000
_cell.length_b   1.000
_cell.length_c   1.000
_cell.angle_alpha   90.00
_cell.angle_beta   90.00
_cell.angle_gamma   90.00
#
_symmetry.space_group_name_H-M   'P 1'
#
loop_
_entity.id
_entity.type
_entity.pdbx_description
1 polymer ?
#
loop_
_entity_poly.entity_id
_entity_poly.type
_entity_poly.pdbx_seq_one_letter_code
_entity_poly.pdbx_strand_id
1 'polypeptide(L)'
;ALSNAGFTDTYNTLRARCRRSFPSYTTFNPEGSAGGPKIDAIYVKGLNTEWTCVDEIIKKDVFISDHLPVHAVVSWMPPRE
;
A
#
# COMPACT_ATOMS: atom_id res chain seq x y z
N ALA A 1 5.50 17.27 8.84
CA ALA A 1 5.25 15.93 8.26
C ALA A 1 4.08 15.28 8.98
N LEU A 2 3.27 14.46 8.31
CA LEU A 2 2.10 13.78 8.91
C LEU A 2 2.50 12.89 10.11
N SER A 3 3.72 12.36 10.09
CA SER A 3 4.36 11.68 11.23
C SER A 3 4.37 12.51 12.52
N ASN A 4 4.62 13.82 12.43
CA ASN A 4 4.64 14.71 13.60
C ASN A 4 3.23 14.91 14.19
N ALA A 5 2.18 14.66 13.41
CA ALA A 5 0.79 14.70 13.86
C ALA A 5 0.31 13.32 14.37
N GLY A 6 1.20 12.34 14.47
CA GLY A 6 0.90 10.97 14.92
C GLY A 6 0.28 10.07 13.86
N PHE A 7 0.31 10.48 12.59
CA PHE A 7 -0.10 9.61 11.49
C PHE A 7 1.06 8.71 11.08
N THR A 8 0.72 7.48 10.76
CA THR A 8 1.67 6.50 10.28
C THR A 8 1.26 6.03 8.90
N ASP A 9 2.20 6.05 7.96
CA ASP A 9 2.00 5.48 6.64
C ASP A 9 1.90 3.95 6.77
N THR A 10 0.77 3.39 6.36
CA THR A 10 0.51 1.95 6.44
C THR A 10 1.50 1.14 5.60
N TYR A 11 2.17 1.76 4.63
CA TYR A 11 3.22 1.10 3.83
C TYR A 11 4.56 0.94 4.55
N ASN A 12 4.93 1.88 5.42
CA ASN A 12 6.29 1.95 5.99
C ASN A 12 6.47 1.12 7.27
N THR A 13 5.39 0.63 7.87
CA THR A 13 5.39 -0.06 9.17
C THR A 13 5.62 -1.58 9.13
N LEU A 14 5.91 -2.16 7.96
CA LEU A 14 5.70 -3.60 7.73
C LEU A 14 6.98 -4.47 7.74
N ARG A 15 6.95 -5.58 8.50
CA ARG A 15 8.06 -6.54 8.66
C ARG A 15 8.15 -7.62 7.55
N ALA A 16 7.07 -7.96 6.85
CA ALA A 16 7.08 -8.93 5.74
C ALA A 16 6.17 -8.43 4.61
N ARG A 17 6.68 -8.36 3.37
CA ARG A 17 5.97 -7.87 2.18
C ARG A 17 5.95 -8.99 1.13
N CYS A 18 4.82 -9.22 0.46
CA CYS A 18 4.77 -10.11 -0.72
C CYS A 18 5.74 -9.61 -1.82
N ARG A 19 5.81 -8.29 -2.08
CA ARG A 19 6.78 -7.66 -3.01
C ARG A 19 7.18 -6.24 -2.58
N ARG A 20 8.41 -6.06 -2.08
CA ARG A 20 8.88 -4.74 -1.60
C ARG A 20 9.02 -3.67 -2.68
N SER A 21 9.27 -4.09 -3.91
CA SER A 21 9.59 -3.24 -5.06
C SER A 21 8.37 -2.79 -5.85
N PHE A 22 7.15 -3.20 -5.49
CA PHE A 22 5.98 -2.90 -6.31
C PHE A 22 5.59 -1.41 -6.24
N PRO A 23 5.36 -0.74 -7.37
CA PRO A 23 4.98 0.67 -7.43
C PRO A 23 3.50 0.85 -7.07
N SER A 24 3.05 2.09 -6.94
CA SER A 24 1.61 2.38 -6.94
C SER A 24 1.13 2.89 -8.31
N TYR A 25 2.04 3.26 -9.20
CA TYR A 25 1.75 3.71 -10.56
C TYR A 25 2.54 2.90 -11.60
N THR A 26 1.85 2.41 -12.63
CA THR A 26 2.36 1.42 -13.61
C THR A 26 2.09 1.77 -15.06
N THR A 27 1.39 2.88 -15.34
CA THR A 27 0.96 3.24 -16.71
C THR A 27 0.20 2.11 -17.42
N PHE A 28 -0.55 1.30 -16.67
CA PHE A 28 -1.24 0.06 -17.09
C PHE A 28 -0.33 -1.14 -17.42
N ASN A 29 0.98 -0.96 -17.54
CA ASN A 29 1.90 -1.99 -18.05
C ASN A 29 2.44 -2.88 -16.91
N PRO A 30 2.26 -4.21 -16.98
CA PRO A 30 2.84 -5.12 -15.99
C PRO A 30 4.36 -5.22 -16.08
N GLU A 31 4.91 -5.23 -17.28
CA GLU A 31 6.35 -5.35 -17.52
C GLU A 31 7.12 -4.12 -17.05
N GLY A 32 8.26 -4.34 -16.39
CA GLY A 32 9.13 -3.24 -15.94
C GLY A 32 8.55 -2.36 -14.83
N SER A 33 7.36 -2.67 -14.31
CA SER A 33 6.70 -1.91 -13.24
C SER A 33 7.46 -1.97 -11.91
N ALA A 34 8.23 -3.02 -11.66
CA ALA A 34 9.03 -3.15 -10.44
C ALA A 34 10.02 -1.98 -10.29
N GLY A 35 9.96 -1.30 -9.15
CA GLY A 35 10.77 -0.12 -8.86
C GLY A 35 10.18 1.21 -9.36
N GLY A 36 9.00 1.20 -9.97
CA GLY A 36 8.27 2.41 -10.35
C GLY A 36 7.84 3.27 -9.16
N PRO A 37 7.28 4.46 -9.43
CA PRO A 37 6.99 5.44 -8.39
C PRO A 37 5.87 4.98 -7.44
N LYS A 38 5.99 5.41 -6.20
CA LYS A 38 4.97 5.26 -5.16
C LYS A 38 4.38 6.64 -4.86
N ILE A 39 3.19 6.87 -5.39
CA ILE A 39 2.48 8.16 -5.29
C ILE A 39 1.13 8.04 -4.58
N ASP A 40 0.72 6.81 -4.23
CA ASP A 40 -0.49 6.52 -3.47
C ASP A 40 -0.12 6.00 -2.08
N ALA A 41 -0.81 6.50 -1.04
CA ALA A 41 -0.53 6.15 0.34
C ALA A 41 -1.80 6.22 1.21
N ILE A 42 -1.82 5.40 2.26
CA ILE A 42 -2.85 5.46 3.31
C ILE A 42 -2.14 5.80 4.63
N TYR A 43 -2.61 6.86 5.28
CA TYR A 43 -2.12 7.29 6.60
C TYR A 43 -3.18 7.04 7.65
N VAL A 44 -2.80 6.39 8.75
CA VAL A 44 -3.70 6.08 9.86
C VAL A 44 -3.17 6.66 11.17
N LYS A 45 -4.08 6.95 12.11
CA LYS A 45 -3.76 7.41 13.46
C LYS A 45 -4.68 6.72 14.46
N GLY A 46 -4.10 6.17 15.54
CA GLY A 46 -4.86 5.51 16.60
C GLY A 46 -5.47 4.16 16.19
N LEU A 47 -4.97 3.54 15.12
CA LEU A 47 -5.44 2.25 14.62
C LEU A 47 -4.29 1.25 14.57
N ASN A 48 -4.62 -0.02 14.78
CA ASN A 48 -3.79 -1.14 14.35
C ASN A 48 -3.95 -1.29 12.83
N THR A 49 -2.88 -1.69 12.16
CA THR A 49 -2.90 -1.97 10.72
C THR A 49 -2.34 -3.36 10.46
N GLU A 50 -3.13 -4.18 9.80
CA GLU A 50 -2.75 -5.46 9.24
C GLU A 50 -2.68 -5.33 7.71
N TRP A 51 -1.76 -6.05 7.10
CA TRP A 51 -1.61 -6.01 5.65
C TRP A 51 -2.02 -7.34 5.02
N THR A 52 -2.78 -7.24 3.94
CA THR A 52 -3.12 -8.36 3.04
C THR A 52 -2.61 -8.03 1.65
N CYS A 53 -2.07 -9.03 0.96
CA CYS A 53 -1.61 -8.87 -0.40
C CYS A 53 -2.84 -8.62 -1.29
N VAL A 54 -2.82 -7.54 -2.06
CA VAL A 54 -3.89 -7.27 -3.02
C VAL A 54 -3.55 -8.01 -4.30
N ASP A 55 -4.52 -8.78 -4.79
CA ASP A 55 -4.37 -9.47 -6.06
C ASP A 55 -4.34 -8.47 -7.21
N GLU A 56 -3.33 -8.61 -8.06
CA GLU A 56 -3.22 -7.90 -9.31
C GLU A 56 -4.14 -8.56 -10.33
N ILE A 57 -5.08 -7.80 -10.89
CA ILE A 57 -5.93 -8.28 -11.98
C ILE A 57 -5.36 -7.77 -13.29
N ILE A 58 -4.92 -8.71 -14.13
CA ILE A 58 -4.51 -8.45 -15.51
C ILE A 58 -5.66 -8.87 -16.42
N LYS A 59 -6.10 -7.97 -17.30
CA LYS A 59 -7.15 -8.23 -18.28
C LYS A 59 -6.69 -7.78 -19.64
N LYS A 60 -6.57 -8.72 -20.59
CA LYS A 60 -5.98 -8.46 -21.92
C LYS A 60 -4.56 -7.87 -21.79
N ASP A 61 -3.73 -8.54 -20.98
CA ASP A 61 -2.29 -8.24 -20.79
C ASP A 61 -1.94 -6.88 -20.16
N VAL A 62 -2.93 -6.11 -19.73
CA VAL A 62 -2.75 -4.87 -18.98
C VAL A 62 -3.37 -4.96 -17.59
N PHE A 63 -2.85 -4.15 -16.65
CA PHE A 63 -3.56 -3.91 -15.40
C PHE A 63 -4.90 -3.23 -15.68
N ILE A 64 -5.89 -3.46 -14.81
CA ILE A 64 -7.21 -2.83 -14.91
C ILE A 64 -7.19 -1.30 -14.67
N SER A 65 -6.09 -0.78 -14.14
CA SER A 65 -5.86 0.63 -13.79
C SER A 65 -4.37 0.93 -13.97
N ASP A 66 -4.02 2.19 -14.26
CA ASP A 66 -2.65 2.67 -14.24
C ASP A 66 -2.10 2.87 -12.82
N HIS A 67 -2.98 2.80 -11.82
CA HIS A 67 -2.63 2.72 -10.41
C HIS A 67 -2.91 1.34 -9.84
N LEU A 68 -1.94 0.80 -9.10
CA LEU A 68 -2.11 -0.43 -8.33
C LEU A 68 -2.76 -0.13 -6.96
N PRO A 69 -3.64 -1.02 -6.50
CA PRO A 69 -4.39 -0.79 -5.27
C PRO A 69 -3.48 -0.72 -4.05
N VAL A 70 -3.68 0.32 -3.26
CA VAL A 70 -3.21 0.39 -1.87
C VAL A 70 -4.32 -0.14 -0.98
N HIS A 71 -4.02 -1.16 -0.18
CA HIS A 71 -4.97 -1.74 0.75
C HIS A 71 -4.40 -1.80 2.15
N ALA A 72 -5.24 -1.50 3.13
CA ALA A 72 -4.91 -1.57 4.55
C ALA A 72 -6.12 -2.14 5.29
N VAL A 73 -5.89 -3.21 6.05
CA VAL A 73 -6.88 -3.71 7.01
C VAL A 73 -6.61 -3.01 8.32
N VAL A 74 -7.62 -2.39 8.91
CA VAL A 74 -7.45 -1.62 10.15
C VAL A 74 -8.38 -2.12 11.23
N SER A 75 -7.89 -2.08 12.47
CA SER A 75 -8.69 -2.34 13.66
C SER A 75 -8.42 -1.28 14.72
N TRP A 76 -9.37 -1.09 15.62
CA TRP A 76 -9.19 -0.18 16.75
C TRP A 76 -8.02 -0.65 17.60
N MET A 77 -7.07 0.24 17.86
CA MET A 77 -6.08 -0.01 18.90
C MET A 77 -6.74 0.36 20.23
N PRO A 78 -7.02 -0.60 21.13
CA PRO A 78 -7.56 -0.26 22.44
C PRO A 78 -6.59 0.70 23.15
N PRO A 79 -7.08 1.63 23.98
CA PRO A 79 -6.21 2.47 24.81
C PRO A 79 -5.25 1.54 25.57
N ARG A 80 -3.94 1.79 25.45
CA ARG A 80 -2.98 1.13 26.34
C ARG A 80 -3.23 1.70 27.73
N GLU A 81 -3.56 0.83 28.69
CA GLU A 81 -3.53 1.15 30.13
C GLU A 81 -2.14 1.65 30.55
#